data_AF-W7ERL6-F1
#
_entry.id   AF-W7ERL6-F1
#
_cell.length_a   1.000
_cell.length_b   1.000
_cell.length_c   1.000
_cell.angle_alpha   90.00
_cell.angle_beta   90.00
_cell.angle_gamma   90.00
#
_symmetry.space_group_name_H-M   'P 1'
#
loop_
_entity.id
_entity.type
_entity.pdbx_description
1 polymer ?
#
loop_
_entity_poly.entity_id
_entity_poly.type
_entity_poly.pdbx_seq_one_letter_code
_entity_poly.pdbx_strand_id
1 'polypeptide(L)'
;MATQRSMRSLLQAVAMLVVVFVLITGVGISQYGDSLPRIKFSPSGNSDSSLSAKPEEASKDQPTHPPDSTPPSSSPSTKGNATLRAQAPPYVRAIMDPADVTFPRLECPQPNLERYNYLGRASEPTIHAQLPRYFFALDLHQCVDLLPRLIGSILETILFLGPPNCVLSIVEGRSDDGTFEVLDELRSNLELLGIKYHLQTSDVNPTAEGTDRIEALAELRNLALKDLIEHPEHYDKDTTVIFSNDISLCMEDFLELIHQRKFQGADQTCAMDWTYVGDNPTFYDVWIARGMTGDLFFRIPEDGSWDFAWDLFWNDQKSKSRLSTWKPFQVFSCWNGVTAFTAKPIMEKKIKFRAHMEGECFQGEPKLFAKDMWFHGYGKIAVVPSINVEYSDEASKKIKALKGYTSSHVENEGDDIKINWETSPPEQVKCMPEHQHQSFKPWDEGLRSEGSP
;
A
#
# COMPACT_ATOMS: atom_id res chain seq x y z
N MET A 1 -44.59 41.25 -15.84
CA MET A 1 -43.74 40.19 -16.46
C MET A 1 -42.26 40.56 -16.58
N ALA A 2 -41.86 41.83 -16.66
CA ALA A 2 -40.42 42.22 -16.72
C ALA A 2 -39.68 42.08 -15.37
N THR A 3 -40.35 42.34 -14.24
CA THR A 3 -39.77 42.26 -12.89
C THR A 3 -39.42 40.84 -12.44
N GLN A 4 -40.14 39.83 -12.93
CA GLN A 4 -39.93 38.42 -12.56
C GLN A 4 -38.77 37.77 -13.33
N ARG A 5 -38.42 38.30 -14.51
CA ARG A 5 -37.23 37.89 -15.28
C ARG A 5 -35.94 38.46 -14.69
N SER A 6 -35.97 39.69 -14.17
CA SER A 6 -34.82 40.34 -13.52
C SER A 6 -34.40 39.65 -12.22
N MET A 7 -35.35 39.22 -11.38
CA MET A 7 -35.05 38.47 -10.15
C MET A 7 -34.43 37.10 -10.43
N ARG A 8 -34.85 36.41 -11.51
CA ARG A 8 -34.26 35.10 -11.89
C ARG A 8 -32.82 35.23 -12.36
N SER A 9 -32.48 36.28 -13.12
CA SER A 9 -31.09 36.55 -13.51
C SER A 9 -30.20 36.90 -12.32
N LEU A 10 -30.72 37.65 -11.34
CA LEU A 10 -29.96 38.01 -10.14
C LEU A 10 -29.69 36.80 -9.26
N LEU A 11 -30.68 35.91 -9.10
CA LEU A 11 -30.52 34.65 -8.36
C LEU A 11 -29.52 33.69 -9.02
N GLN A 12 -29.50 33.63 -10.35
CA GLN A 12 -28.52 32.82 -11.09
C GLN A 12 -27.10 33.38 -11.00
N ALA A 13 -26.94 34.71 -11.02
CA ALA A 13 -25.64 35.35 -10.85
C ALA A 13 -25.08 35.16 -9.44
N VAL A 14 -25.93 35.25 -8.40
CA VAL A 14 -25.52 34.98 -7.01
C VAL A 14 -25.18 33.50 -6.81
N ALA A 15 -25.96 32.57 -7.38
CA ALA A 15 -25.65 31.14 -7.31
C ALA A 15 -24.31 30.78 -7.98
N MET A 16 -23.99 31.38 -9.13
CA MET A 16 -22.70 31.19 -9.81
C MET A 16 -21.53 31.75 -8.99
N LEU A 17 -21.71 32.89 -8.31
CA LEU A 17 -20.69 33.46 -7.42
C LEU A 17 -20.45 32.62 -6.17
N VAL A 18 -21.47 31.98 -5.60
CA VAL A 18 -21.31 31.05 -4.47
C VAL A 18 -20.60 29.76 -4.90
N VAL A 19 -20.91 29.22 -6.08
CA VAL A 19 -20.23 28.02 -6.60
C VAL A 19 -18.76 28.30 -6.90
N VAL A 20 -18.44 29.47 -7.47
CA VAL A 20 -17.04 29.87 -7.70
C VAL A 20 -16.29 30.12 -6.39
N PHE A 21 -16.95 30.66 -5.36
CA PHE A 21 -16.31 30.85 -4.05
C PHE A 21 -16.02 29.53 -3.34
N VAL A 22 -16.94 28.55 -3.42
CA VAL A 22 -16.76 27.20 -2.85
C VAL A 22 -15.68 26.39 -3.59
N LEU A 23 -15.46 26.65 -4.88
CA LEU A 23 -14.39 26.01 -5.65
C LEU A 23 -13.00 26.64 -5.41
N ILE A 24 -12.94 27.91 -4.99
CA ILE A 24 -11.67 28.61 -4.71
C ILE A 24 -11.22 28.39 -3.26
N THR A 25 -12.13 28.23 -2.32
CA THR A 25 -11.81 27.85 -0.93
C THR A 25 -12.08 26.37 -0.72
N GLY A 26 -11.10 25.52 -1.07
CA GLY A 26 -11.15 24.10 -0.78
C GLY A 26 -11.37 23.84 0.71
N VAL A 27 -12.62 23.59 1.08
CA VAL A 27 -13.03 23.08 2.39
C VAL A 27 -13.86 21.84 2.11
N GLY A 28 -13.26 20.68 2.34
CA GLY A 28 -13.96 19.40 2.35
C GLY A 28 -15.03 19.43 3.43
N ILE A 29 -16.29 19.43 3.02
CA ILE A 29 -17.42 19.26 3.94
C ILE A 29 -17.83 17.79 3.87
N SER A 30 -17.36 17.07 4.87
CA SER A 30 -17.98 15.87 5.42
C SER A 30 -19.48 16.11 5.62
N GLN A 31 -20.33 15.33 4.95
CA GLN A 31 -21.76 15.32 5.25
C GLN A 31 -22.04 14.22 6.28
N TYR A 32 -22.01 14.65 7.54
CA TYR A 32 -22.69 13.99 8.65
C TYR A 32 -24.21 14.16 8.47
N GLY A 33 -24.94 13.05 8.64
CA GLY A 33 -26.40 13.01 8.58
C GLY A 33 -27.07 13.80 9.69
N ASP A 34 -28.18 14.44 9.32
CA ASP A 34 -29.09 15.17 10.21
C ASP A 34 -29.61 14.29 11.35
N SER A 35 -29.45 14.80 12.57
CA SER A 35 -30.13 14.33 13.79
C SER A 35 -31.03 15.43 14.31
N LEU A 36 -32.33 15.17 14.46
CA LEU A 36 -33.28 15.96 15.26
C LEU A 36 -34.32 15.03 15.94
N PRO A 37 -34.95 15.45 17.06
CA PRO A 37 -34.71 14.77 18.34
C PRO A 37 -35.98 14.28 19.09
N ARG A 38 -35.71 13.54 20.18
CA ARG A 38 -36.51 13.29 21.41
C ARG A 38 -37.81 12.51 21.28
N ILE A 39 -37.86 11.36 21.99
CA ILE A 39 -38.84 11.11 23.06
C ILE A 39 -38.15 10.37 24.23
N LYS A 40 -38.36 10.87 25.45
CA LYS A 40 -37.93 10.31 26.73
C LYS A 40 -38.77 9.08 27.11
N PHE A 41 -38.16 8.06 27.68
CA PHE A 41 -38.83 7.20 28.67
C PHE A 41 -37.86 6.80 29.78
N SER A 42 -38.20 7.23 31.00
CA SER A 42 -37.65 6.69 32.25
C SER A 42 -38.45 5.43 32.60
N PRO A 43 -37.86 4.50 33.36
CA PRO A 43 -38.46 4.27 34.67
C PRO A 43 -37.43 4.15 35.79
N SER A 44 -37.80 4.80 36.88
CA SER A 44 -37.30 4.70 38.24
C SER A 44 -37.66 3.37 38.92
N GLY A 45 -36.80 2.92 39.81
CA GLY A 45 -37.06 2.00 40.94
C GLY A 45 -35.74 1.75 41.68
N ASN A 46 -35.48 2.45 42.79
CA ASN A 46 -35.61 1.98 44.19
C ASN A 46 -35.09 0.54 44.39
N SER A 47 -34.34 0.16 45.41
CA SER A 47 -33.79 0.71 46.67
C SER A 47 -32.81 -0.40 47.15
N ASP A 48 -31.74 -0.22 47.91
CA ASP A 48 -31.70 0.05 49.35
C ASP A 48 -30.24 -0.12 49.86
N SER A 49 -29.88 0.73 50.83
CA SER A 49 -28.99 0.52 52.01
C SER A 49 -27.73 -0.38 51.89
N SER A 50 -26.53 0.03 52.33
CA SER A 50 -26.24 0.36 53.73
C SER A 50 -24.75 0.71 53.99
N LEU A 51 -24.54 1.72 54.87
CA LEU A 51 -23.55 1.86 55.96
C LEU A 51 -22.04 1.68 55.64
N SER A 52 -21.23 2.75 55.52
CA SER A 52 -20.58 3.56 56.59
C SER A 52 -19.57 2.81 57.48
N ALA A 53 -18.28 3.14 57.35
CA ALA A 53 -17.34 3.37 58.46
C ALA A 53 -16.02 4.02 57.99
N LYS A 54 -15.78 5.25 58.43
CA LYS A 54 -14.51 5.90 58.78
C LYS A 54 -14.67 6.33 60.26
N PRO A 55 -13.68 6.84 61.02
CA PRO A 55 -12.32 7.30 60.66
C PRO A 55 -11.22 6.83 61.64
N GLU A 56 -9.95 7.20 61.41
CA GLU A 56 -9.10 7.77 62.48
C GLU A 56 -7.81 8.41 61.91
N GLU A 57 -7.44 9.52 62.54
CA GLU A 57 -6.39 10.50 62.22
C GLU A 57 -5.24 10.39 63.25
N ALA A 58 -3.99 10.63 62.82
CA ALA A 58 -2.95 11.46 63.50
C ALA A 58 -1.56 11.19 62.84
N SER A 59 -0.95 12.20 62.18
CA SER A 59 0.18 13.03 62.67
C SER A 59 1.51 12.25 62.83
N LYS A 60 2.69 12.62 62.29
CA LYS A 60 3.31 13.95 62.09
C LYS A 60 4.66 13.80 61.33
N ASP A 61 5.14 14.93 60.81
CA ASP A 61 6.54 15.34 60.52
C ASP A 61 7.20 15.13 59.13
N GLN A 62 7.53 16.30 58.55
CA GLN A 62 8.29 16.68 57.35
C GLN A 62 9.82 16.50 57.56
N PRO A 63 10.73 16.58 56.55
CA PRO A 63 10.83 17.69 55.59
C PRO A 63 11.25 17.31 54.14
N THR A 64 11.25 18.32 53.26
CA THR A 64 12.12 18.54 52.07
C THR A 64 11.46 18.65 50.68
N HIS A 65 11.68 19.83 50.08
CA HIS A 65 11.72 20.24 48.67
C HIS A 65 10.56 19.99 47.69
N PRO A 66 10.21 20.99 46.84
CA PRO A 66 9.10 20.88 45.90
C PRO A 66 9.55 20.16 44.61
N PRO A 67 8.77 19.20 44.08
CA PRO A 67 8.84 18.85 42.68
C PRO A 67 7.66 19.51 41.95
N ASP A 68 8.00 20.26 40.90
CA ASP A 68 7.09 20.63 39.82
C ASP A 68 6.30 19.40 39.36
N SER A 69 5.00 19.39 39.63
CA SER A 69 4.08 18.38 39.13
C SER A 69 3.53 18.83 37.78
N THR A 70 4.36 18.75 36.74
CA THR A 70 3.86 18.55 35.38
C THR A 70 3.54 17.06 35.25
N PRO A 71 2.32 16.65 34.86
CA PRO A 71 2.07 15.24 34.59
C PRO A 71 3.03 14.80 33.48
N PRO A 72 3.70 13.64 33.59
CA PRO A 72 4.35 13.06 32.42
C PRO A 72 3.24 12.82 31.40
N SER A 73 3.39 13.40 30.20
CA SER A 73 2.58 13.01 29.06
C SER A 73 2.68 11.50 28.93
N SER A 74 1.58 10.82 29.23
CA SER A 74 1.46 9.38 29.03
C SER A 74 1.82 9.09 27.57
N SER A 75 2.93 8.39 27.37
CA SER A 75 3.17 7.66 26.13
C SER A 75 1.89 6.86 25.81
N PRO A 76 1.40 6.85 24.55
CA PRO A 76 0.24 6.03 24.21
C PRO A 76 0.57 4.59 24.60
N SER A 77 -0.27 3.99 25.44
CA SER A 77 -0.08 2.59 25.83
C SER A 77 -0.13 1.73 24.57
N THR A 78 0.88 0.89 24.37
CA THR A 78 1.02 -0.17 23.35
C THR A 78 -0.11 -1.24 23.39
N LYS A 79 -1.16 -0.99 24.17
CA LYS A 79 -2.35 -1.80 24.30
C LYS A 79 -3.43 -1.06 23.53
N GLY A 80 -3.76 -1.53 22.34
CA GLY A 80 -4.80 -0.94 21.49
C GLY A 80 -6.14 -0.74 22.20
N ASN A 81 -7.08 -0.08 21.53
CA ASN A 81 -8.38 0.27 22.08
C ASN A 81 -9.19 -0.99 22.46
N ALA A 82 -9.56 -1.11 23.75
CA ALA A 82 -10.28 -2.29 24.26
C ALA A 82 -11.63 -2.53 23.56
N THR A 83 -12.33 -1.47 23.15
CA THR A 83 -13.62 -1.57 22.45
C THR A 83 -13.44 -2.10 21.03
N LEU A 84 -12.40 -1.65 20.32
CA LEU A 84 -12.08 -2.13 18.97
C LEU A 84 -11.54 -3.57 19.03
N ARG A 85 -10.72 -3.88 20.04
CA ARG A 85 -10.21 -5.24 20.27
C ARG A 85 -11.32 -6.25 20.50
N ALA A 86 -12.39 -5.88 21.20
CA ALA A 86 -13.56 -6.74 21.36
C ALA A 86 -14.29 -7.05 20.03
N GLN A 87 -14.06 -6.26 18.98
CA GLN A 87 -14.63 -6.43 17.63
C GLN A 87 -13.71 -7.19 16.68
N ALA A 88 -12.45 -7.45 17.07
CA ALA A 88 -11.48 -8.15 16.23
C ALA A 88 -11.80 -9.64 15.93
N PRO A 89 -12.41 -10.45 16.83
CA PRO A 89 -12.55 -11.89 16.59
C PRO A 89 -13.26 -12.32 15.29
N PRO A 90 -14.36 -11.66 14.85
CA PRO A 90 -14.95 -11.93 13.53
C PRO A 90 -13.97 -11.67 12.37
N TYR A 91 -13.19 -10.59 12.41
CA TYR A 91 -12.19 -10.30 11.38
C TYR A 91 -11.08 -11.35 11.37
N VAL A 92 -10.56 -11.74 12.54
CA VAL A 92 -9.57 -12.81 12.68
C VAL A 92 -10.10 -14.11 12.07
N ARG A 93 -11.35 -14.49 12.36
CA ARG A 93 -11.97 -15.66 11.75
C ARG A 93 -12.04 -15.55 10.22
N ALA A 94 -12.50 -14.41 9.70
CA ALA A 94 -12.61 -14.20 8.27
C ALA A 94 -11.25 -14.24 7.54
N ILE A 95 -10.19 -13.76 8.19
CA ILE A 95 -8.82 -13.81 7.64
C ILE A 95 -8.28 -15.25 7.63
N MET A 96 -8.53 -16.01 8.70
CA MET A 96 -8.04 -17.38 8.84
C MET A 96 -8.83 -18.42 8.03
N ASP A 97 -10.08 -18.11 7.66
CA ASP A 97 -10.95 -18.99 6.88
C ASP A 97 -11.39 -18.31 5.57
N PRO A 98 -10.84 -18.73 4.40
CA PRO A 98 -11.22 -18.16 3.12
C PRO A 98 -12.67 -18.48 2.71
N ALA A 99 -13.32 -19.46 3.35
CA ALA A 99 -14.73 -19.78 3.12
C ALA A 99 -15.70 -18.96 3.98
N ASP A 100 -15.20 -18.16 4.93
CA ASP A 100 -16.04 -17.31 5.78
C ASP A 100 -16.72 -16.21 4.94
N VAL A 101 -18.00 -15.94 5.22
CA VAL A 101 -18.80 -14.96 4.48
C VAL A 101 -19.33 -13.85 5.39
N THR A 102 -18.74 -13.69 6.57
CA THR A 102 -19.13 -12.69 7.57
C THR A 102 -18.98 -11.27 7.02
N PHE A 103 -17.94 -11.02 6.24
CA PHE A 103 -17.68 -9.74 5.60
C PHE A 103 -17.80 -9.85 4.07
N PRO A 104 -18.46 -8.90 3.40
CA PRO A 104 -18.35 -8.78 1.95
C PRO A 104 -16.90 -8.57 1.57
N ARG A 105 -16.38 -9.38 0.64
CA ARG A 105 -15.01 -9.27 0.12
C ARG A 105 -14.94 -9.63 -1.35
N LEU A 106 -13.82 -9.33 -2.01
CA LEU A 106 -13.54 -9.81 -3.36
C LEU A 106 -13.56 -11.34 -3.38
N GLU A 107 -14.36 -11.89 -4.29
CA GLU A 107 -14.40 -13.32 -4.56
C GLU A 107 -13.20 -13.70 -5.42
N CYS A 108 -12.45 -14.70 -4.96
CA CYS A 108 -11.26 -15.18 -5.67
C CYS A 108 -11.54 -16.57 -6.27
N PRO A 109 -11.41 -16.74 -7.60
CA PRO A 109 -11.55 -18.06 -8.21
C PRO A 109 -10.43 -18.98 -7.72
N GLN A 110 -10.71 -20.29 -7.72
CA GLN A 110 -9.70 -21.30 -7.41
C GLN A 110 -8.68 -21.36 -8.56
N PRO A 111 -7.40 -21.03 -8.32
CA PRO A 111 -6.40 -20.97 -9.37
C PRO A 111 -5.84 -22.35 -9.73
N ASN A 112 -5.32 -22.49 -10.95
CA ASN A 112 -4.49 -23.65 -11.28
C ASN A 112 -3.09 -23.48 -10.68
N LEU A 113 -2.86 -24.14 -9.54
CA LEU A 113 -1.61 -24.02 -8.79
C LEU A 113 -0.42 -24.73 -9.42
N GLU A 114 -0.61 -25.56 -10.45
CA GLU A 114 0.46 -26.38 -11.03
C GLU A 114 1.63 -25.53 -11.55
N ARG A 115 1.31 -24.40 -12.19
CA ARG A 115 2.29 -23.42 -12.71
C ARG A 115 3.19 -22.86 -11.60
N TYR A 116 2.69 -22.76 -10.37
CA TYR A 116 3.39 -22.15 -9.24
C TYR A 116 4.10 -23.17 -8.34
N ASN A 117 3.94 -24.47 -8.57
CA ASN A 117 4.48 -25.53 -7.69
C ASN A 117 6.00 -25.42 -7.42
N TYR A 118 6.76 -24.89 -8.37
CA TYR A 118 8.20 -24.70 -8.23
C TYR A 118 8.60 -23.55 -7.28
N LEU A 119 7.63 -22.73 -6.87
CA LEU A 119 7.81 -21.70 -5.83
C LEU A 119 7.74 -22.33 -4.43
N GLY A 120 6.77 -23.21 -4.20
CA GLY A 120 6.55 -23.87 -2.90
C GLY A 120 7.53 -25.01 -2.57
N ARG A 121 8.20 -25.60 -3.58
CA ARG A 121 9.18 -26.67 -3.32
C ARG A 121 10.35 -26.13 -2.49
N ALA A 122 10.45 -26.63 -1.26
CA ALA A 122 11.70 -26.70 -0.54
C ALA A 122 12.67 -27.51 -1.40
N SER A 123 13.87 -26.99 -1.63
CA SER A 123 15.00 -27.88 -1.87
C SER A 123 14.99 -28.92 -0.75
N GLU A 124 15.21 -30.19 -1.07
CA GLU A 124 15.34 -31.31 -0.10
C GLU A 124 15.91 -30.83 1.24
N PRO A 125 15.38 -31.30 2.39
CA PRO A 125 15.79 -30.85 3.71
C PRO A 125 17.28 -31.16 3.93
N THR A 126 18.13 -30.24 3.50
CA THR A 126 19.51 -30.20 3.91
C THR A 126 19.50 -29.80 5.38
N ILE A 127 20.43 -30.35 6.14
CA ILE A 127 20.55 -30.23 7.61
C ILE A 127 20.74 -28.77 8.08
N HIS A 128 20.75 -27.80 7.16
CA HIS A 128 20.80 -26.37 7.44
C HIS A 128 19.39 -25.80 7.59
N ALA A 129 19.21 -24.90 8.56
CA ALA A 129 17.97 -24.14 8.72
C ALA A 129 17.61 -23.48 7.38
N GLN A 130 16.44 -23.83 6.84
CA GLN A 130 15.92 -23.22 5.62
C GLN A 130 15.67 -21.73 5.90
N LEU A 131 16.45 -20.87 5.26
CA LEU A 131 16.28 -19.42 5.41
C LEU A 131 15.03 -18.97 4.64
N PRO A 132 14.22 -18.04 5.18
CA PRO A 132 13.07 -17.50 4.46
C PRO A 132 13.49 -16.91 3.11
N ARG A 133 12.65 -17.14 2.10
CA ARG A 133 12.82 -16.70 0.70
C ARG A 133 11.80 -15.65 0.28
N TYR A 134 10.74 -15.48 1.06
CA TYR A 134 9.62 -14.59 0.76
C TYR A 134 9.36 -13.67 1.96
N PHE A 135 9.44 -12.37 1.74
CA PHE A 135 9.24 -11.36 2.77
C PHE A 135 8.06 -10.48 2.36
N PHE A 136 6.89 -10.71 2.96
CA PHE A 136 5.71 -9.89 2.74
C PHE A 136 5.80 -8.64 3.62
N ALA A 137 5.67 -7.46 3.03
CA ALA A 137 5.79 -6.17 3.69
C ALA A 137 4.58 -5.29 3.37
N LEU A 138 4.02 -4.62 4.40
CA LEU A 138 2.91 -3.69 4.24
C LEU A 138 3.06 -2.51 5.20
N ASP A 139 2.69 -1.32 4.74
CA ASP A 139 2.38 -0.16 5.58
C ASP A 139 0.87 0.05 5.51
N LEU A 140 0.16 -0.06 6.62
CA LEU A 140 -1.29 -0.02 6.66
C LEU A 140 -1.80 1.16 7.51
N HIS A 141 -2.97 1.68 7.16
CA HIS A 141 -3.65 2.73 7.92
C HIS A 141 -5.14 2.76 7.53
N GLN A 142 -6.04 2.73 8.51
CA GLN A 142 -7.50 2.85 8.32
C GLN A 142 -8.09 1.90 7.26
N CYS A 143 -7.76 0.60 7.35
CA CYS A 143 -8.16 -0.38 6.33
C CYS A 143 -8.76 -1.66 6.92
N VAL A 144 -9.41 -1.59 8.08
CA VAL A 144 -9.96 -2.77 8.78
C VAL A 144 -10.87 -3.62 7.89
N ASP A 145 -11.68 -2.97 7.05
CA ASP A 145 -12.63 -3.62 6.15
C ASP A 145 -11.96 -4.40 5.01
N LEU A 146 -10.72 -4.06 4.65
CA LEU A 146 -9.94 -4.77 3.62
C LEU A 146 -9.17 -5.97 4.18
N LEU A 147 -8.90 -6.01 5.48
CA LEU A 147 -8.08 -7.06 6.09
C LEU A 147 -8.56 -8.49 5.78
N PRO A 148 -9.88 -8.80 5.81
CA PRO A 148 -10.38 -10.12 5.43
C PRO A 148 -9.97 -10.58 4.03
N ARG A 149 -9.82 -9.67 3.07
CA ARG A 149 -9.34 -10.02 1.73
C ARG A 149 -7.82 -9.97 1.65
N LEU A 150 -7.23 -8.84 2.03
CA LEU A 150 -5.80 -8.57 1.87
C LEU A 150 -4.94 -9.56 2.65
N ILE A 151 -5.12 -9.63 3.97
CA ILE A 151 -4.33 -10.53 4.83
C ILE A 151 -4.73 -11.98 4.60
N GLY A 152 -6.02 -12.24 4.33
CA GLY A 152 -6.49 -13.57 3.94
C GLY A 152 -5.76 -14.12 2.71
N SER A 153 -5.62 -13.31 1.64
CA SER A 153 -4.88 -13.73 0.45
C SER A 153 -3.39 -13.89 0.67
N ILE A 154 -2.77 -13.03 1.49
CA ILE A 154 -1.36 -13.22 1.89
C ILE A 154 -1.20 -14.54 2.65
N LEU A 155 -2.12 -14.87 3.56
CA LEU A 155 -2.08 -16.12 4.32
C LEU A 155 -2.23 -17.33 3.40
N GLU A 156 -3.19 -17.32 2.47
CA GLU A 156 -3.35 -18.35 1.45
C GLU A 156 -2.05 -18.54 0.64
N THR A 157 -1.41 -17.44 0.23
CA THR A 157 -0.12 -17.47 -0.48
C THR A 157 1.01 -18.05 0.39
N ILE A 158 1.12 -17.64 1.66
CA ILE A 158 2.15 -18.15 2.59
C ILE A 158 1.99 -19.66 2.83
N LEU A 159 0.75 -20.12 3.00
CA LEU A 159 0.45 -21.54 3.15
C LEU A 159 0.88 -22.35 1.91
N PHE A 160 0.69 -21.79 0.71
CA PHE A 160 1.16 -22.40 -0.53
C PHE A 160 2.69 -22.41 -0.66
N LEU A 161 3.36 -21.31 -0.33
CA LEU A 161 4.83 -21.18 -0.42
C LEU A 161 5.58 -21.95 0.68
N GLY A 162 4.86 -22.39 1.71
CA GLY A 162 5.38 -23.01 2.91
C GLY A 162 5.68 -21.96 3.99
N PRO A 163 4.98 -21.97 5.14
CA PRO A 163 5.16 -20.99 6.20
C PRO A 163 6.61 -20.73 6.65
N PRO A 164 7.48 -21.76 6.81
CA PRO A 164 8.88 -21.53 7.20
C PRO A 164 9.71 -20.74 6.16
N ASN A 165 9.26 -20.67 4.91
CA ASN A 165 9.91 -19.88 3.86
C ASN A 165 9.51 -18.40 3.87
N CYS A 166 8.55 -18.02 4.73
CA CYS A 166 7.88 -16.74 4.63
C CYS A 166 8.03 -15.92 5.92
N VAL A 167 8.07 -14.61 5.74
CA VAL A 167 7.93 -13.61 6.80
C VAL A 167 6.79 -12.67 6.41
N LEU A 168 5.98 -12.28 7.38
CA LEU A 168 4.99 -11.20 7.24
C LEU A 168 5.39 -10.06 8.17
N SER A 169 5.65 -8.89 7.60
CA SER A 169 6.04 -7.67 8.31
C SER A 169 5.05 -6.56 7.99
N ILE A 170 4.45 -5.97 9.02
CA ILE A 170 3.43 -4.94 8.88
C ILE A 170 3.79 -3.77 9.78
N VAL A 171 3.75 -2.56 9.21
CA VAL A 171 3.75 -1.32 9.97
C VAL A 171 2.33 -0.81 10.10
N GLU A 172 1.86 -0.71 11.34
CA GLU A 172 0.63 -0.03 11.71
C GLU A 172 0.70 0.43 13.17
N GLY A 173 0.28 1.64 13.48
CA GLY A 173 -0.03 2.09 14.85
C GLY A 173 -0.90 3.34 14.95
N ARG A 174 -1.47 3.86 13.85
CA ARG A 174 -2.20 5.14 13.85
C ARG A 174 -3.69 5.03 13.56
N SER A 175 -4.22 3.84 13.30
CA SER A 175 -5.64 3.70 12.95
C SER A 175 -6.56 3.76 14.17
N ASP A 176 -7.77 4.28 13.95
CA ASP A 176 -8.86 4.33 14.95
C ASP A 176 -10.07 3.45 14.59
N ASP A 177 -9.98 2.67 13.50
CA ASP A 177 -11.04 1.82 12.96
C ASP A 177 -10.98 0.35 13.43
N GLY A 178 -9.90 -0.05 14.11
CA GLY A 178 -9.68 -1.43 14.55
C GLY A 178 -8.61 -2.18 13.75
N THR A 179 -7.99 -1.55 12.73
CA THR A 179 -6.94 -2.16 11.90
C THR A 179 -5.83 -2.75 12.77
N PHE A 180 -5.27 -1.96 13.69
CA PHE A 180 -4.20 -2.42 14.58
C PHE A 180 -4.64 -3.57 15.48
N GLU A 181 -5.83 -3.49 16.09
CA GLU A 181 -6.31 -4.52 16.99
C GLU A 181 -6.53 -5.86 16.30
N VAL A 182 -7.05 -5.87 15.07
CA VAL A 182 -7.20 -7.09 14.27
C VAL A 182 -5.84 -7.70 13.97
N LEU A 183 -4.87 -6.90 13.53
CA LEU A 183 -3.53 -7.35 13.21
C LEU A 183 -2.79 -7.92 14.43
N ASP A 184 -2.93 -7.28 15.59
CA ASP A 184 -2.33 -7.75 16.83
C ASP A 184 -2.95 -9.08 17.31
N GLU A 185 -4.27 -9.24 17.23
CA GLU A 185 -4.97 -10.49 17.58
C GLU A 185 -4.65 -11.66 16.62
N LEU A 186 -4.22 -11.38 15.39
CA LEU A 186 -3.77 -12.43 14.45
C LEU A 186 -2.47 -13.10 14.87
N ARG A 187 -1.63 -12.44 15.68
CA ARG A 187 -0.26 -12.89 16.00
C ARG A 187 -0.17 -14.36 16.39
N SER A 188 -0.95 -14.78 17.39
CA SER A 188 -0.89 -16.16 17.88
C SER A 188 -1.32 -17.17 16.82
N ASN A 189 -2.26 -16.81 15.94
CA ASN A 189 -2.69 -17.69 14.85
C ASN A 189 -1.57 -17.87 13.81
N LEU A 190 -0.90 -16.78 13.43
CA LEU A 190 0.21 -16.82 12.46
C LEU A 190 1.42 -17.58 13.01
N GLU A 191 1.77 -17.35 14.29
CA GLU A 191 2.87 -18.05 14.96
C GLU A 191 2.60 -19.55 15.10
N LEU A 192 1.36 -19.96 15.38
CA LEU A 192 0.95 -21.38 15.40
C LEU A 192 1.09 -22.06 14.04
N LEU A 193 0.96 -21.30 12.94
CA LEU A 193 1.23 -21.78 11.58
C LEU A 193 2.72 -21.78 11.23
N GLY A 194 3.60 -21.36 12.13
CA GLY A 194 5.05 -21.27 11.90
C GLY A 194 5.46 -20.07 11.04
N ILE A 195 4.60 -19.06 10.91
CA ILE A 195 4.88 -17.83 10.16
C ILE A 195 5.64 -16.87 11.08
N LYS A 196 6.78 -16.35 10.63
CA LYS A 196 7.46 -15.26 11.33
C LYS A 196 6.65 -13.97 11.10
N TYR A 197 6.13 -13.38 12.17
CA TYR A 197 5.25 -12.22 12.10
C TYR A 197 5.81 -11.01 12.86
N HIS A 198 6.09 -9.93 12.14
CA HIS A 198 6.48 -8.63 12.68
C HIS A 198 5.30 -7.67 12.53
N LEU A 199 4.84 -7.11 13.65
CA LEU A 199 3.90 -5.97 13.66
C LEU A 199 4.58 -4.85 14.42
N GLN A 200 4.81 -3.73 13.74
CA GLN A 200 5.52 -2.58 14.25
C GLN A 200 4.62 -1.36 14.22
N THR A 201 4.68 -0.53 15.26
CA THR A 201 3.95 0.73 15.35
C THR A 201 4.87 1.91 15.09
N SER A 202 4.37 2.97 14.47
CA SER A 202 5.08 4.24 14.30
C SER A 202 4.13 5.42 14.44
N ASP A 203 4.61 6.50 15.06
CA ASP A 203 3.88 7.78 15.14
C ASP A 203 4.08 8.64 13.88
N VAL A 204 4.92 8.19 12.93
CA VAL A 204 5.18 8.90 11.67
C VAL A 204 3.88 9.06 10.89
N ASN A 205 3.51 10.32 10.64
CA ASN A 205 2.29 10.68 9.91
C ASN A 205 2.65 11.45 8.62
N PRO A 206 2.62 10.80 7.45
CA PRO A 206 2.92 11.45 6.17
C PRO A 206 1.96 12.56 5.75
N THR A 207 0.80 12.70 6.42
CA THR A 207 -0.20 13.74 6.14
C THR A 207 -0.20 14.86 7.18
N ALA A 208 0.69 14.81 8.19
CA ALA A 208 0.81 15.86 9.18
C ALA A 208 1.34 17.18 8.56
N GLU A 209 0.86 18.30 9.08
CA GLU A 209 1.30 19.62 8.65
C GLU A 209 2.80 19.83 8.93
N GLY A 210 3.54 20.33 7.94
CA GLY A 210 4.99 20.57 8.05
C GLY A 210 5.87 19.34 7.89
N THR A 211 5.29 18.16 7.64
CA THR A 211 6.03 16.93 7.37
C THR A 211 6.39 16.82 5.89
N ASP A 212 7.65 16.45 5.59
CA ASP A 212 7.99 15.95 4.25
C ASP A 212 7.33 14.59 4.05
N ARG A 213 6.25 14.58 3.27
CA ARG A 213 5.45 13.38 3.00
C ARG A 213 6.29 12.24 2.42
N ILE A 214 7.25 12.53 1.56
CA ILE A 214 8.04 11.50 0.87
C ILE A 214 9.08 10.92 1.81
N GLU A 215 9.72 11.76 2.62
CA GLU A 215 10.63 11.28 3.67
C GLU A 215 9.90 10.40 4.69
N ALA A 216 8.71 10.81 5.14
CA ALA A 216 7.88 10.04 6.06
C ALA A 216 7.44 8.69 5.48
N LEU A 217 7.01 8.64 4.21
CA LEU A 217 6.66 7.39 3.54
C LEU A 217 7.89 6.47 3.38
N ALA A 218 9.04 7.04 3.04
CA ALA A 218 10.28 6.30 2.96
C ALA A 218 10.69 5.70 4.32
N GLU A 219 10.52 6.44 5.41
CA GLU A 219 10.77 5.95 6.77
C GLU A 219 9.88 4.74 7.12
N LEU A 220 8.58 4.82 6.84
CA LEU A 220 7.64 3.74 7.07
C LEU A 220 7.99 2.47 6.28
N ARG A 221 8.29 2.60 4.97
CA ARG A 221 8.69 1.45 4.15
C ARG A 221 10.00 0.81 4.63
N ASN A 222 10.97 1.63 5.05
CA ASN A 222 12.20 1.12 5.64
C ASN A 222 11.93 0.42 6.99
N LEU A 223 10.97 0.89 7.77
CA LEU A 223 10.54 0.26 9.01
C LEU A 223 9.91 -1.12 8.74
N ALA A 224 9.06 -1.25 7.72
CA ALA A 224 8.47 -2.54 7.32
C ALA A 224 9.53 -3.57 6.90
N LEU A 225 10.66 -3.11 6.35
CA LEU A 225 11.79 -3.96 5.95
C LEU A 225 12.90 -4.07 6.99
N LYS A 226 12.71 -3.53 8.20
CA LYS A 226 13.78 -3.36 9.19
C LYS A 226 14.48 -4.68 9.53
N ASP A 227 13.74 -5.75 9.80
CA ASP A 227 14.33 -7.06 10.15
C ASP A 227 15.22 -7.61 9.02
N LEU A 228 14.77 -7.47 7.77
CA LEU A 228 15.52 -7.87 6.57
C LEU A 228 16.80 -7.04 6.39
N ILE A 229 16.75 -5.74 6.69
CA ILE A 229 17.89 -4.80 6.57
C ILE A 229 18.93 -5.02 7.67
N GLU A 230 18.47 -5.24 8.90
CA GLU A 230 19.34 -5.35 10.07
C GLU A 230 19.93 -6.75 10.23
N HIS A 231 19.22 -7.79 9.77
CA HIS A 231 19.60 -9.19 9.92
C HIS A 231 19.60 -9.98 8.59
N PRO A 232 20.30 -9.51 7.54
CA PRO A 232 20.29 -10.17 6.23
C PRO A 232 20.81 -11.61 6.26
N GLU A 233 21.62 -11.98 7.25
CA GLU A 233 22.11 -13.35 7.48
C GLU A 233 21.01 -14.37 7.83
N HIS A 234 19.83 -13.88 8.25
CA HIS A 234 18.68 -14.73 8.55
C HIS A 234 17.83 -15.06 7.31
N TYR A 235 18.23 -14.58 6.14
CA TYR A 235 17.45 -14.65 4.89
C TYR A 235 18.24 -15.30 3.75
N ASP A 236 17.52 -15.91 2.81
CA ASP A 236 18.14 -16.43 1.60
C ASP A 236 18.68 -15.26 0.75
N LYS A 237 19.80 -15.47 0.05
CA LYS A 237 20.43 -14.44 -0.79
C LYS A 237 19.54 -14.00 -1.95
N ASP A 238 18.64 -14.88 -2.39
CA ASP A 238 17.69 -14.63 -3.48
C ASP A 238 16.28 -14.27 -2.95
N THR A 239 16.18 -13.84 -1.67
CA THR A 239 14.93 -13.41 -1.04
C THR A 239 14.16 -12.44 -1.93
N THR A 240 12.86 -12.70 -2.07
CA THR A 240 11.90 -11.83 -2.74
C THR A 240 11.16 -11.04 -1.67
N VAL A 241 11.20 -9.71 -1.75
CA VAL A 241 10.25 -8.87 -1.01
C VAL A 241 8.98 -8.76 -1.83
N ILE A 242 7.83 -8.95 -1.21
CA ILE A 242 6.50 -8.71 -1.76
C ILE A 242 5.91 -7.56 -0.96
N PHE A 243 5.90 -6.37 -1.54
CA PHE A 243 5.39 -5.18 -0.86
C PHE A 243 4.01 -4.85 -1.43
N SER A 244 3.00 -4.83 -0.57
CA SER A 244 1.62 -4.50 -0.94
C SER A 244 1.17 -3.23 -0.23
N ASN A 245 0.46 -2.37 -0.95
CA ASN A 245 -0.42 -1.36 -0.38
C ASN A 245 -1.67 -2.06 0.22
N ASP A 246 -2.58 -1.25 0.76
CA ASP A 246 -3.91 -1.59 1.23
C ASP A 246 -4.90 -1.81 0.08
N ILE A 247 -4.70 -2.88 -0.69
CA ILE A 247 -5.49 -3.22 -1.88
C ILE A 247 -6.25 -4.55 -1.72
N SER A 248 -7.27 -4.74 -2.55
CA SER A 248 -8.05 -6.00 -2.62
C SER A 248 -7.60 -6.84 -3.81
N LEU A 249 -6.98 -7.99 -3.53
CA LEU A 249 -6.41 -8.91 -4.52
C LEU A 249 -6.47 -10.37 -4.04
N CYS A 250 -6.21 -11.30 -4.96
CA CYS A 250 -6.31 -12.74 -4.72
C CYS A 250 -4.94 -13.40 -4.49
N MET A 251 -4.92 -14.60 -3.89
CA MET A 251 -3.71 -15.41 -3.73
C MET A 251 -2.94 -15.58 -5.06
N GLU A 252 -3.64 -15.84 -6.16
CA GLU A 252 -3.03 -16.04 -7.48
C GLU A 252 -2.32 -14.77 -7.99
N ASP A 253 -2.81 -13.58 -7.63
CA ASP A 253 -2.16 -12.32 -8.01
C ASP A 253 -0.75 -12.24 -7.39
N PHE A 254 -0.59 -12.62 -6.12
CA PHE A 254 0.73 -12.72 -5.49
C PHE A 254 1.62 -13.80 -6.11
N LEU A 255 1.06 -14.99 -6.35
CA LEU A 255 1.81 -16.10 -6.93
C LEU A 255 2.31 -15.79 -8.34
N GLU A 256 1.49 -15.17 -9.18
CA GLU A 256 1.89 -14.76 -10.53
C GLU A 256 2.93 -13.65 -10.50
N LEU A 257 2.85 -12.71 -9.53
CA LEU A 257 3.84 -11.65 -9.39
C LEU A 257 5.23 -12.20 -9.05
N ILE A 258 5.29 -13.13 -8.09
CA ILE A 258 6.51 -13.85 -7.69
C ILE A 258 7.02 -14.73 -8.83
N HIS A 259 6.10 -15.45 -9.51
CA HIS A 259 6.40 -16.28 -10.66
C HIS A 259 7.06 -15.46 -11.76
N GLN A 260 6.47 -14.36 -12.19
CA GLN A 260 7.01 -13.53 -13.26
C GLN A 260 8.36 -12.91 -12.86
N ARG A 261 8.57 -12.54 -11.58
CA ARG A 261 9.90 -12.10 -11.12
C ARG A 261 10.94 -13.18 -11.39
N LYS A 262 10.70 -14.40 -10.89
CA LYS A 262 11.67 -15.50 -10.98
C LYS A 262 11.81 -16.02 -12.41
N PHE A 263 10.70 -16.22 -13.11
CA PHE A 263 10.66 -16.72 -14.48
C PHE A 263 11.34 -15.75 -15.45
N GLN A 264 11.04 -14.45 -15.41
CA GLN A 264 11.66 -13.47 -16.30
C GLN A 264 13.12 -13.17 -15.93
N GLY A 265 13.56 -13.58 -14.73
CA GLY A 265 14.83 -13.13 -14.14
C GLY A 265 14.81 -11.63 -13.90
N ALA A 266 13.64 -11.10 -13.50
CA ALA A 266 13.42 -9.69 -13.23
C ALA A 266 13.93 -9.33 -11.82
N ASP A 267 14.41 -8.10 -11.68
CA ASP A 267 14.79 -7.53 -10.40
C ASP A 267 13.55 -7.06 -9.64
N GLN A 268 12.54 -6.56 -10.35
CA GLN A 268 11.25 -6.12 -9.81
C GLN A 268 10.11 -6.42 -10.80
N THR A 269 8.97 -6.87 -10.28
CA THR A 269 7.70 -6.95 -11.01
C THR A 269 6.61 -6.17 -10.27
N CYS A 270 5.70 -5.52 -11.00
CA CYS A 270 4.55 -4.80 -10.43
C CYS A 270 3.25 -5.19 -11.11
N ALA A 271 2.12 -5.05 -10.42
CA ALA A 271 0.78 -5.22 -11.00
C ALA A 271 0.38 -4.04 -11.92
N MET A 272 -0.84 -4.10 -12.46
CA MET A 272 -1.56 -2.95 -13.02
C MET A 272 -2.53 -2.40 -11.98
N ASP A 273 -2.33 -1.13 -11.62
CA ASP A 273 -3.10 -0.43 -10.59
C ASP A 273 -4.16 0.47 -11.21
N TRP A 274 -5.40 0.33 -10.76
CA TRP A 274 -6.55 1.02 -11.31
C TRP A 274 -7.32 1.80 -10.25
N THR A 275 -8.03 2.82 -10.70
CA THR A 275 -9.01 3.56 -9.90
C THR A 275 -10.17 4.00 -10.80
N TYR A 276 -11.27 4.46 -10.20
CA TYR A 276 -12.42 5.03 -10.91
C TYR A 276 -12.54 6.53 -10.63
N VAL A 277 -11.83 7.35 -11.41
CA VAL A 277 -11.99 8.82 -11.43
C VAL A 277 -13.18 9.29 -12.30
N GLY A 278 -13.82 8.35 -13.00
CA GLY A 278 -15.00 8.53 -13.84
C GLY A 278 -15.61 7.17 -14.20
N ASP A 279 -16.42 7.12 -15.27
CA ASP A 279 -17.12 5.88 -15.66
C ASP A 279 -16.19 4.74 -16.09
N ASN A 280 -15.00 5.07 -16.60
CA ASN A 280 -13.99 4.11 -17.05
C ASN A 280 -12.82 4.04 -16.06
N PRO A 281 -12.23 2.86 -15.84
CA PRO A 281 -11.07 2.74 -14.97
C PRO A 281 -9.86 3.48 -15.56
N THR A 282 -9.10 4.11 -14.69
CA THR A 282 -7.90 4.87 -15.01
C THR A 282 -6.71 4.25 -14.28
N PHE A 283 -5.56 4.18 -14.96
CA PHE A 283 -4.32 3.75 -14.31
C PHE A 283 -3.96 4.75 -13.20
N TYR A 284 -3.88 4.26 -11.96
CA TYR A 284 -3.79 5.14 -10.79
C TYR A 284 -2.37 5.68 -10.56
N ASP A 285 -1.36 4.80 -10.61
CA ASP A 285 0.01 5.07 -10.15
C ASP A 285 0.87 5.85 -11.17
N VAL A 286 0.26 6.78 -11.92
CA VAL A 286 0.93 7.55 -12.98
C VAL A 286 2.07 8.42 -12.45
N TRP A 287 2.00 8.85 -11.19
CA TRP A 287 3.05 9.66 -10.60
C TRP A 287 4.37 8.90 -10.48
N ILE A 288 4.31 7.60 -10.18
CA ILE A 288 5.47 6.72 -9.99
C ILE A 288 5.91 6.05 -11.30
N ALA A 289 4.96 5.65 -12.13
CA ALA A 289 5.21 4.78 -13.27
C ALA A 289 5.92 5.50 -14.43
N ARG A 290 6.99 4.90 -14.96
CA ARG A 290 7.72 5.41 -16.14
C ARG A 290 8.03 4.27 -17.10
N GLY A 291 7.67 4.42 -18.37
CA GLY A 291 7.99 3.45 -19.42
C GLY A 291 9.47 3.50 -19.82
N MET A 292 9.87 2.64 -20.77
CA MET A 292 11.24 2.64 -21.32
C MET A 292 11.51 3.79 -22.30
N THR A 293 10.50 4.60 -22.63
CA THR A 293 10.70 5.92 -23.26
C THR A 293 11.12 6.99 -22.25
N GLY A 294 11.13 6.66 -20.96
CA GLY A 294 11.30 7.59 -19.86
C GLY A 294 10.04 8.42 -19.55
N ASP A 295 8.97 8.31 -20.34
CA ASP A 295 7.73 9.06 -20.13
C ASP A 295 6.77 8.33 -19.17
N LEU A 296 5.69 9.01 -18.78
CA LEU A 296 4.58 8.45 -18.01
C LEU A 296 3.88 7.30 -18.76
N PHE A 297 2.99 6.56 -18.09
CA PHE A 297 2.18 5.53 -18.75
C PHE A 297 1.04 6.10 -19.59
N PHE A 298 0.49 7.27 -19.25
CA PHE A 298 -0.36 8.06 -20.15
C PHE A 298 0.04 9.54 -20.12
N ARG A 299 -0.37 10.30 -21.15
CA ARG A 299 -0.05 11.72 -21.27
C ARG A 299 -0.84 12.54 -20.25
N ILE A 300 -0.15 13.35 -19.46
CA ILE A 300 -0.77 14.41 -18.66
C ILE A 300 -0.56 15.75 -19.40
N PRO A 301 -1.63 16.47 -19.79
CA PRO A 301 -1.52 17.77 -20.46
C PRO A 301 -1.11 18.88 -19.49
N GLU A 302 -0.87 20.09 -20.01
CA GLU A 302 -0.34 21.24 -19.25
C GLU A 302 -1.26 21.71 -18.13
N ASP A 303 -2.56 21.47 -18.22
CA ASP A 303 -3.53 21.77 -17.16
C ASP A 303 -3.51 20.72 -16.02
N GLY A 304 -2.77 19.62 -16.18
CA GLY A 304 -2.65 18.53 -15.23
C GLY A 304 -3.84 17.57 -15.22
N SER A 305 -4.75 17.65 -16.19
CA SER A 305 -5.91 16.76 -16.29
C SER A 305 -5.52 15.32 -16.64
N TRP A 306 -6.44 14.38 -16.44
CA TRP A 306 -6.25 12.97 -16.78
C TRP A 306 -7.04 12.59 -18.06
N ASP A 307 -7.32 13.56 -18.94
CA ASP A 307 -8.17 13.38 -20.12
C ASP A 307 -7.63 12.36 -21.15
N PHE A 308 -6.32 12.07 -21.09
CA PHE A 308 -5.68 11.08 -21.95
C PHE A 308 -5.34 9.77 -21.23
N ALA A 309 -5.88 9.54 -20.03
CA ALA A 309 -5.62 8.35 -19.22
C ALA A 309 -5.98 7.01 -19.91
N TRP A 310 -6.84 7.05 -20.91
CA TRP A 310 -7.26 5.88 -21.69
C TRP A 310 -6.20 5.43 -22.72
N ASP A 311 -5.28 6.31 -23.14
CA ASP A 311 -4.27 6.00 -24.15
C ASP A 311 -2.93 5.61 -23.50
N LEU A 312 -2.94 4.48 -22.79
CA LEU A 312 -1.73 3.96 -22.16
C LEU A 312 -0.66 3.62 -23.21
N PHE A 313 0.58 4.02 -22.92
CA PHE A 313 1.76 3.84 -23.75
C PHE A 313 1.61 4.44 -25.16
N TRP A 314 0.95 5.60 -25.27
CA TRP A 314 0.73 6.34 -26.52
C TRP A 314 2.00 6.57 -27.35
N ASN A 315 3.17 6.64 -26.70
CA ASN A 315 4.47 6.86 -27.34
C ASN A 315 5.39 5.61 -27.33
N ASP A 316 4.90 4.45 -26.89
CA ASP A 316 5.66 3.20 -26.80
C ASP A 316 4.86 2.03 -27.38
N GLN A 317 5.02 1.79 -28.67
CA GLN A 317 4.31 0.73 -29.38
C GLN A 317 4.65 -0.68 -28.85
N LYS A 318 5.86 -0.88 -28.32
CA LYS A 318 6.30 -2.18 -27.78
C LYS A 318 5.53 -2.48 -26.50
N SER A 319 5.50 -1.55 -25.55
CA SER A 319 4.74 -1.70 -24.31
C SER A 319 3.23 -1.75 -24.57
N LYS A 320 2.71 -0.90 -25.47
CA LYS A 320 1.31 -0.90 -25.87
C LYS A 320 0.85 -2.25 -26.44
N SER A 321 1.65 -2.87 -27.31
CA SER A 321 1.34 -4.18 -27.89
C SER A 321 1.39 -5.32 -26.87
N ARG A 322 2.28 -5.24 -25.87
CA ARG A 322 2.39 -6.25 -24.82
C ARG A 322 1.24 -6.10 -23.81
N LEU A 323 0.89 -4.87 -23.44
CA LEU A 323 -0.30 -4.58 -22.63
C LEU A 323 -1.58 -5.11 -23.28
N SER A 324 -1.80 -4.86 -24.57
CA SER A 324 -3.01 -5.31 -25.28
C SER A 324 -3.13 -6.83 -25.42
N THR A 325 -2.07 -7.57 -25.10
CA THR A 325 -2.02 -9.04 -25.14
C THR A 325 -1.67 -9.65 -23.78
N TRP A 326 -1.77 -8.86 -22.70
CA TRP A 326 -1.53 -9.30 -21.31
C TRP A 326 -0.14 -9.89 -21.05
N LYS A 327 0.86 -9.46 -21.81
CA LYS A 327 2.26 -9.90 -21.67
C LYS A 327 3.06 -8.93 -20.81
N PRO A 328 3.89 -9.40 -19.85
CA PRO A 328 4.74 -8.53 -19.04
C PRO A 328 5.67 -7.66 -19.88
N PHE A 329 5.88 -6.40 -19.52
CA PHE A 329 6.74 -5.48 -20.28
C PHE A 329 7.69 -4.72 -19.37
N GLN A 330 8.89 -4.43 -19.87
CA GLN A 330 9.91 -3.69 -19.12
C GLN A 330 9.51 -2.22 -18.98
N VAL A 331 9.82 -1.64 -17.83
CA VAL A 331 9.58 -0.24 -17.50
C VAL A 331 10.80 0.32 -16.76
N PHE A 332 10.91 1.65 -16.70
CA PHE A 332 11.92 2.28 -15.88
C PHE A 332 11.54 2.22 -14.39
N SER A 333 10.27 2.48 -14.05
CA SER A 333 9.78 2.41 -12.67
C SER A 333 8.31 2.00 -12.59
N CYS A 334 7.96 1.27 -11.53
CA CYS A 334 6.59 0.95 -11.14
C CYS A 334 6.51 0.64 -9.64
N TRP A 335 5.31 0.74 -9.07
CA TRP A 335 4.97 0.22 -7.74
C TRP A 335 3.58 -0.41 -7.78
N ASN A 336 2.62 0.33 -8.32
CA ASN A 336 1.33 -0.11 -8.86
C ASN A 336 0.54 -0.99 -7.88
N GLY A 337 0.33 -0.51 -6.65
CA GLY A 337 -0.44 -1.21 -5.62
C GLY A 337 0.31 -2.38 -4.97
N VAL A 338 0.94 -3.26 -5.74
CA VAL A 338 1.76 -4.38 -5.25
C VAL A 338 2.92 -4.67 -6.17
N THR A 339 4.09 -4.92 -5.56
CA THR A 339 5.32 -5.25 -6.27
C THR A 339 6.07 -6.40 -5.61
N ALA A 340 6.77 -7.21 -6.40
CA ALA A 340 7.74 -8.19 -5.92
C ALA A 340 9.14 -7.84 -6.43
N PHE A 341 10.13 -7.70 -5.56
CA PHE A 341 11.49 -7.33 -5.94
C PHE A 341 12.57 -8.12 -5.20
N THR A 342 13.78 -8.09 -5.76
CA THR A 342 14.96 -8.69 -5.16
C THR A 342 15.37 -7.95 -3.88
N ALA A 343 15.48 -8.67 -2.76
CA ALA A 343 15.94 -8.10 -1.50
C ALA A 343 17.43 -7.71 -1.52
N LYS A 344 18.20 -8.28 -2.45
CA LYS A 344 19.66 -8.22 -2.47
C LYS A 344 20.27 -6.82 -2.30
N PRO A 345 19.90 -5.79 -3.08
CA PRO A 345 20.50 -4.46 -2.93
C PRO A 345 20.16 -3.79 -1.58
N ILE A 346 19.03 -4.13 -0.97
CA ILE A 346 18.65 -3.64 0.37
C ILE A 346 19.45 -4.39 1.44
N MET A 347 19.53 -5.73 1.37
CA MET A 347 20.32 -6.54 2.30
C MET A 347 21.82 -6.19 2.26
N GLU A 348 22.34 -5.82 1.09
CA GLU A 348 23.70 -5.30 0.92
C GLU A 348 23.86 -3.81 1.30
N LYS A 349 22.78 -3.16 1.75
CA LYS A 349 22.72 -1.74 2.14
C LYS A 349 23.20 -0.78 1.04
N LYS A 350 23.02 -1.16 -0.23
CA LYS A 350 23.30 -0.32 -1.40
C LYS A 350 22.19 0.68 -1.65
N ILE A 351 20.94 0.28 -1.39
CA ILE A 351 19.76 1.12 -1.58
C ILE A 351 18.88 1.07 -0.32
N LYS A 352 18.04 2.09 -0.19
CA LYS A 352 16.96 2.19 0.81
C LYS A 352 15.84 3.05 0.23
N PHE A 353 14.65 3.01 0.81
CA PHE A 353 13.67 4.06 0.49
C PHE A 353 14.18 5.40 1.00
N ARG A 354 14.00 6.46 0.22
CA ARG A 354 14.47 7.81 0.53
C ARG A 354 13.65 8.87 -0.18
N ALA A 355 13.71 10.10 0.33
CA ALA A 355 13.31 11.28 -0.42
C ALA A 355 14.36 11.67 -1.47
N HIS A 356 14.00 12.64 -2.31
CA HIS A 356 14.90 13.25 -3.30
C HIS A 356 16.11 13.90 -2.63
N MET A 357 17.25 13.90 -3.33
CA MET A 357 18.45 14.62 -2.92
C MET A 357 18.55 16.00 -3.61
N GLU A 358 19.50 16.83 -3.16
CA GLU A 358 19.80 18.09 -3.83
C GLU A 358 20.18 17.84 -5.30
N GLY A 359 19.58 18.60 -6.21
CA GLY A 359 19.79 18.44 -7.66
C GLY A 359 19.03 17.25 -8.28
N GLU A 360 18.25 16.50 -7.51
CA GLU A 360 17.39 15.43 -8.00
C GLU A 360 15.92 15.87 -8.07
N CYS A 361 15.17 15.40 -9.05
CA CYS A 361 13.75 15.68 -9.14
C CYS A 361 12.97 15.18 -7.90
N PHE A 362 12.15 16.08 -7.34
CA PHE A 362 11.14 15.72 -6.34
C PHE A 362 10.14 14.72 -6.95
N GLN A 363 10.08 13.51 -6.38
CA GLN A 363 9.26 12.38 -6.82
C GLN A 363 8.93 11.49 -5.63
N GLY A 364 7.93 10.62 -5.78
CA GLY A 364 7.64 9.60 -4.79
C GLY A 364 8.80 8.62 -4.58
N GLU A 365 8.93 8.14 -3.35
CA GLU A 365 9.99 7.22 -2.93
C GLU A 365 10.06 5.90 -3.73
N PRO A 366 8.98 5.33 -4.32
CA PRO A 366 9.11 4.10 -5.10
C PRO A 366 9.76 4.35 -6.47
N LYS A 367 9.58 5.54 -7.06
CA LYS A 367 10.27 5.92 -8.29
C LYS A 367 11.75 6.10 -8.03
N LEU A 368 12.11 6.75 -6.91
CA LEU A 368 13.49 6.91 -6.47
C LEU A 368 14.13 5.56 -6.16
N PHE A 369 13.40 4.65 -5.52
CA PHE A 369 13.84 3.28 -5.28
C PHE A 369 14.16 2.53 -6.58
N ALA A 370 13.27 2.57 -7.59
CA ALA A 370 13.53 1.98 -8.89
C ALA A 370 14.75 2.60 -9.58
N LYS A 371 14.93 3.92 -9.48
CA LYS A 371 16.10 4.62 -9.99
C LYS A 371 17.40 4.16 -9.31
N ASP A 372 17.40 3.97 -7.99
CA ASP A 372 18.54 3.45 -7.24
C ASP A 372 18.83 1.99 -7.63
N MET A 373 17.79 1.19 -7.86
CA MET A 373 17.94 -0.16 -8.43
C MET A 373 18.67 -0.11 -9.78
N TRP A 374 18.23 0.73 -10.72
CA TRP A 374 18.92 0.94 -12.00
C TRP A 374 20.38 1.33 -11.82
N PHE A 375 20.66 2.30 -10.94
CA PHE A 375 22.03 2.78 -10.68
C PHE A 375 22.96 1.68 -10.16
N HIS A 376 22.43 0.72 -9.40
CA HIS A 376 23.17 -0.43 -8.90
C HIS A 376 23.10 -1.68 -9.81
N GLY A 377 22.58 -1.55 -11.03
CA GLY A 377 22.55 -2.61 -12.04
C GLY A 377 21.36 -3.57 -11.94
N TYR A 378 20.32 -3.21 -11.18
CA TYR A 378 19.07 -3.96 -10.99
C TYR A 378 17.93 -3.38 -11.85
N GLY A 379 18.19 -3.20 -13.15
CA GLY A 379 17.29 -2.53 -14.09
C GLY A 379 16.21 -3.40 -14.74
N LYS A 380 16.12 -4.68 -14.40
CA LYS A 380 15.08 -5.55 -14.98
C LYS A 380 13.76 -5.38 -14.24
N ILE A 381 13.14 -4.23 -14.42
CA ILE A 381 11.87 -3.84 -13.79
C ILE A 381 10.75 -4.03 -14.81
N ALA A 382 9.68 -4.74 -14.44
CA ALA A 382 8.57 -5.03 -15.34
C ALA A 382 7.21 -4.87 -14.70
N VAL A 383 6.22 -4.56 -15.53
CA VAL A 383 4.81 -4.66 -15.16
C VAL A 383 4.25 -5.98 -15.67
N VAL A 384 3.40 -6.63 -14.87
CA VAL A 384 2.72 -7.89 -15.16
C VAL A 384 1.23 -7.59 -15.37
N PRO A 385 0.79 -7.35 -16.62
CA PRO A 385 -0.55 -6.83 -16.88
C PRO A 385 -1.69 -7.84 -16.66
N SER A 386 -1.38 -9.13 -16.53
CA SER A 386 -2.36 -10.13 -16.11
C SER A 386 -2.89 -9.88 -14.69
N ILE A 387 -2.14 -9.16 -13.86
CA ILE A 387 -2.51 -8.82 -12.48
C ILE A 387 -3.10 -7.41 -12.45
N ASN A 388 -4.39 -7.31 -12.15
CA ASN A 388 -5.11 -6.04 -12.07
C ASN A 388 -5.65 -5.85 -10.66
N VAL A 389 -5.33 -4.72 -10.02
CA VAL A 389 -5.63 -4.43 -8.60
C VAL A 389 -6.37 -3.10 -8.43
N GLU A 390 -7.01 -2.93 -7.27
CA GLU A 390 -7.78 -1.75 -6.85
C GLU A 390 -7.81 -1.69 -5.31
N TYR A 391 -8.14 -0.53 -4.73
CA TYR A 391 -8.07 -0.21 -3.29
C TYR A 391 -9.34 -0.52 -2.49
N SER A 392 -10.35 -1.17 -3.08
CA SER A 392 -11.59 -1.57 -2.40
C SER A 392 -12.12 -2.88 -2.95
N ASP A 393 -12.81 -3.68 -2.13
CA ASP A 393 -13.43 -4.92 -2.62
C ASP A 393 -14.49 -4.65 -3.71
N GLU A 394 -15.23 -3.54 -3.62
CA GLU A 394 -16.24 -3.19 -4.61
C GLU A 394 -15.62 -2.84 -5.97
N ALA A 395 -14.64 -1.93 -6.00
CA ALA A 395 -14.03 -1.55 -7.27
C ALA A 395 -13.04 -2.60 -7.77
N SER A 396 -12.38 -3.39 -6.92
CA SER A 396 -11.67 -4.61 -7.36
C SER A 396 -12.60 -5.58 -8.08
N LYS A 397 -13.83 -5.82 -7.59
CA LYS A 397 -14.81 -6.66 -8.33
C LYS A 397 -15.10 -6.09 -9.72
N LYS A 398 -15.29 -4.77 -9.84
CA LYS A 398 -15.53 -4.11 -11.13
C LYS A 398 -14.30 -4.24 -12.06
N ILE A 399 -13.09 -4.05 -11.53
CA ILE A 399 -11.84 -4.21 -12.28
C ILE A 399 -11.66 -5.66 -12.73
N LYS A 400 -11.82 -6.65 -11.86
CA LYS A 400 -11.71 -8.07 -12.22
C LYS A 400 -12.78 -8.47 -13.25
N ALA A 401 -13.99 -7.94 -13.16
CA ALA A 401 -15.03 -8.18 -14.17
C ALA A 401 -14.68 -7.57 -15.55
N LEU A 402 -14.05 -6.40 -15.57
CA LEU A 402 -13.73 -5.68 -16.80
C LEU A 402 -12.40 -6.11 -17.43
N LYS A 403 -11.39 -6.36 -16.61
CA LYS A 403 -10.01 -6.67 -17.02
C LYS A 403 -9.66 -8.14 -16.90
N GLY A 404 -10.47 -8.94 -16.20
CA GLY A 404 -10.22 -10.37 -15.97
C GLY A 404 -9.42 -10.64 -14.69
N TYR A 405 -9.50 -11.90 -14.23
CA TYR A 405 -8.64 -12.45 -13.18
C TYR A 405 -7.31 -12.92 -13.77
N THR A 406 -6.29 -13.08 -12.94
CA THR A 406 -4.97 -13.56 -13.37
C THR A 406 -5.07 -14.89 -14.13
N SER A 407 -5.82 -15.88 -13.61
CA SER A 407 -6.13 -17.15 -14.27
C SER A 407 -6.57 -17.00 -15.73
N SER A 408 -7.48 -16.05 -16.02
CA SER A 408 -8.03 -15.85 -17.37
C SER A 408 -6.99 -15.42 -18.42
N HIS A 409 -5.88 -14.82 -17.96
CA HIS A 409 -4.81 -14.33 -18.83
C HIS A 409 -3.69 -15.37 -18.98
N VAL A 410 -3.31 -16.03 -17.89
CA VAL A 410 -2.17 -16.96 -17.88
C VAL A 410 -2.48 -18.29 -18.60
N GLU A 411 -3.75 -18.67 -18.73
CA GLU A 411 -4.17 -19.85 -19.50
C GLU A 411 -3.81 -19.74 -20.99
N ASN A 412 -3.78 -18.53 -21.53
CA ASN A 412 -3.52 -18.25 -22.95
C ASN A 412 -2.11 -17.70 -23.18
N GLU A 413 -1.20 -17.91 -22.23
CA GLU A 413 0.17 -17.43 -22.31
C GLU A 413 0.94 -18.16 -23.43
N GLY A 414 1.37 -17.41 -24.44
CA GLY A 414 2.17 -17.93 -25.56
C GLY A 414 3.68 -17.97 -25.28
N ASP A 415 4.43 -18.62 -26.17
CA ASP A 415 5.89 -18.82 -26.05
C ASP A 415 6.71 -17.50 -26.06
N ASP A 416 6.13 -16.40 -26.56
CA ASP A 416 6.77 -15.08 -26.66
C ASP A 416 6.58 -14.20 -25.40
N ILE A 417 6.24 -14.84 -24.28
CA ILE A 417 6.04 -14.16 -22.99
C ILE A 417 7.33 -13.58 -22.41
N LYS A 418 8.51 -14.12 -22.76
CA LYS A 418 9.78 -13.62 -22.23
C LYS A 418 10.04 -12.17 -22.61
N ILE A 419 10.50 -11.38 -21.66
CA ILE A 419 10.92 -10.00 -21.92
C ILE A 419 12.31 -10.01 -22.57
N ASN A 420 12.41 -9.36 -23.73
CA ASN A 420 13.71 -8.99 -24.30
C ASN A 420 14.17 -7.69 -23.61
N TRP A 421 14.99 -7.87 -22.57
CA TRP A 421 15.45 -6.80 -21.69
C TRP A 421 16.39 -5.82 -22.41
N GLU A 422 16.08 -4.55 -22.31
CA GLU A 422 16.99 -3.45 -22.57
C GLU A 422 17.94 -3.30 -21.38
N THR A 423 19.25 -3.30 -21.65
CA THR A 423 20.29 -3.34 -20.62
C THR A 423 20.66 -1.96 -20.09
N SER A 424 20.27 -0.90 -20.78
CA SER A 424 20.51 0.49 -20.38
C SER A 424 19.18 1.17 -20.04
N PRO A 425 19.13 2.02 -19.01
CA PRO A 425 17.96 2.85 -18.75
C PRO A 425 17.76 3.88 -19.88
N PRO A 426 16.57 4.48 -19.99
CA PRO A 426 16.37 5.62 -20.88
C PRO A 426 17.35 6.74 -20.54
N GLU A 427 17.90 7.45 -21.53
CA GLU A 427 18.85 8.56 -21.27
C GLU A 427 18.22 9.66 -20.40
N GLN A 428 16.92 9.91 -20.62
CA GLN A 428 16.14 10.86 -19.87
C GLN A 428 14.85 10.24 -19.37
N VAL A 429 14.41 10.65 -18.19
CA VAL A 429 13.14 10.24 -17.56
C VAL A 429 12.35 11.48 -17.18
N LYS A 430 11.02 11.40 -17.29
CA LYS A 430 10.11 12.48 -16.93
C LYS A 430 10.15 12.73 -15.42
N CYS A 431 10.66 13.89 -15.07
CA CYS A 431 10.47 14.54 -13.77
C CYS A 431 9.08 15.21 -13.76
N MET A 432 8.29 14.93 -12.72
CA MET A 432 6.94 15.47 -12.54
C MET A 432 6.68 15.72 -11.04
N PRO A 433 7.25 16.79 -10.43
CA PRO A 433 6.99 17.10 -9.02
C PRO A 433 5.49 17.32 -8.77
N GLU A 434 4.82 17.90 -9.76
CA GLU A 434 3.38 18.13 -9.81
C GLU A 434 2.90 17.88 -11.25
N HIS A 435 1.61 17.61 -11.46
CA HIS A 435 1.07 17.28 -12.79
C HIS A 435 1.29 18.40 -13.84
N GLN A 436 1.29 19.67 -13.43
CA GLN A 436 1.49 20.82 -14.33
C GLN A 436 2.97 21.10 -14.62
N HIS A 437 3.87 20.58 -13.78
CA HIS A 437 5.30 20.87 -13.86
C HIS A 437 6.06 19.62 -14.28
N GLN A 438 6.17 19.41 -15.59
CA GLN A 438 6.80 18.22 -16.16
C GLN A 438 8.02 18.59 -17.01
N SER A 439 9.12 17.85 -16.87
CA SER A 439 10.28 18.01 -17.74
C SER A 439 11.06 16.70 -17.86
N PHE A 440 11.73 16.48 -19.00
CA PHE A 440 12.68 15.38 -19.11
C PHE A 440 14.01 15.79 -18.47
N LYS A 441 14.57 14.87 -17.68
CA LYS A 441 15.84 15.05 -16.97
C LYS A 441 16.71 13.81 -17.15
N PRO A 442 18.05 13.90 -17.05
CA PRO A 442 18.91 12.72 -17.02
C PRO A 442 18.41 11.71 -15.99
N TRP A 443 18.33 10.43 -16.37
CA TRP A 443 17.72 9.41 -15.51
C TRP A 443 18.41 9.26 -14.15
N ASP A 444 19.70 9.59 -14.06
CA ASP A 444 20.60 9.48 -12.92
C ASP A 444 20.97 10.82 -12.25
N GLU A 445 20.21 11.89 -12.52
CA GLU A 445 20.42 13.19 -11.89
C GLU A 445 20.53 13.07 -10.35
N GLY A 446 21.48 13.76 -9.71
CA GLY A 446 21.68 13.66 -8.26
C GLY A 446 22.31 12.36 -7.75
N LEU A 447 22.50 11.32 -8.57
CA LEU A 447 23.22 10.09 -8.17
C LEU A 447 24.72 10.15 -8.48
N ARG A 448 25.12 10.97 -9.44
CA ARG A 448 26.54 11.23 -9.73
C ARG A 448 26.98 12.45 -8.94
N SER A 449 28.03 12.31 -8.13
CA SER A 449 28.75 13.47 -7.60
C SER A 449 29.30 14.31 -8.75
N GLU A 450 29.31 15.64 -8.63
CA GLU A 450 30.06 16.50 -9.55
C GLU A 450 31.51 15.98 -9.67
N GLY A 451 31.87 15.41 -10.82
CA GLY A 451 33.22 14.92 -11.11
C GLY A 451 33.43 13.41 -11.28
N SER A 452 32.38 12.58 -11.31
CA SER A 452 32.54 11.18 -11.77
C SER A 452 32.40 11.10 -13.31
N PRO A 453 33.39 10.51 -14.02
CA PRO A 453 33.49 10.55 -15.48
C PRO A 453 32.34 9.87 -16.24
#